data_AF-A0A8J3VBX0-F1
#
_entry.id   AF-A0A8J3VBX0-F1
#
_cell.length_a   1.000
_cell.length_b   1.000
_cell.length_c   1.000
_cell.angle_alpha   90.00
_cell.angle_beta   90.00
_cell.angle_gamma   90.00
#
_symmetry.space_group_name_H-M   'P 1'
#
loop_
_entity.id
_entity.type
_entity.pdbx_description
1 polymer ?
#
loop_
_entity_poly.entity_id
_entity_poly.type
_entity_poly.pdbx_seq_one_letter_code
_entity_poly.pdbx_strand_id
1 'polypeptide(L)'
;MDQKNPFESPITFKLHRAEYLVFFAISIVLTIIHFGEINWWAWAGLFLYIDLIGYIPGAIAFRRSKDGRISKTYYVLYNTMHSLVTQTVVVGLWLLLFGPEWALLAIPFHVYGDRGLFGNFLKPFGLPFEPTPNPIYERLMALMKTRSDHEDRVPAPVHHERVQVGASS
;
A
#
# COMPACT_ATOMS: atom_id res chain seq x y z
N MET A 1 4.48 3.80 -0.52
CA MET A 1 3.77 5.04 -0.19
C MET A 1 2.82 4.71 0.93
N ASP A 2 2.58 5.65 1.81
CA ASP A 2 1.72 5.45 2.98
C ASP A 2 0.91 6.72 3.24
N GLN A 3 -0.04 6.66 4.17
CA GLN A 3 -0.89 7.78 4.55
C GLN A 3 -0.14 9.06 5.00
N LYS A 4 1.12 8.96 5.46
CA LYS A 4 1.95 10.12 5.85
C LYS A 4 2.80 10.64 4.70
N ASN A 5 3.19 9.76 3.78
CA ASN A 5 4.00 10.07 2.61
C ASN A 5 3.42 9.41 1.35
N PRO A 6 2.28 9.91 0.83
CA PRO A 6 1.63 9.31 -0.33
C PRO A 6 2.33 9.62 -1.65
N PHE A 7 3.15 10.67 -1.75
CA PHE A 7 3.80 11.17 -3.00
C PHE A 7 2.85 11.48 -4.17
N GLU A 8 1.55 11.42 -3.90
CA GLU A 8 0.46 11.88 -4.74
C GLU A 8 -0.09 13.20 -4.19
N SER A 9 -0.75 13.99 -5.04
CA SER A 9 -1.52 15.13 -4.54
C SER A 9 -2.62 14.66 -3.58
N PRO A 10 -3.11 15.52 -2.65
CA PRO A 10 -4.18 15.13 -1.73
C PRO A 10 -5.45 14.61 -2.42
N ILE A 11 -5.78 15.14 -3.61
CA ILE A 11 -6.96 14.73 -4.37
C ILE A 11 -6.71 13.39 -5.05
N THR A 12 -5.61 13.23 -5.78
CA THR A 12 -5.29 11.97 -6.47
C THR A 12 -5.13 10.82 -5.48
N PHE A 13 -4.53 11.06 -4.32
CA PHE A 13 -4.42 10.05 -3.25
C PHE A 13 -5.79 9.58 -2.75
N LYS A 14 -6.75 10.51 -2.56
CA LYS A 14 -8.12 10.15 -2.16
C LYS A 14 -8.83 9.34 -3.23
N LEU A 15 -8.68 9.73 -4.50
CA LEU A 15 -9.28 8.99 -5.63
C LEU A 15 -8.70 7.59 -5.75
N HIS A 16 -7.37 7.46 -5.67
CA HIS A 16 -6.69 6.17 -5.71
C HIS A 16 -7.14 5.26 -4.56
N ARG A 17 -7.31 5.79 -3.34
CA ARG A 17 -7.89 5.04 -2.22
C ARG A 17 -9.36 4.65 -2.46
N ALA A 18 -10.14 5.52 -3.11
CA ALA A 18 -11.54 5.26 -3.39
C ALA A 18 -11.73 4.04 -4.30
N GLU A 19 -10.84 3.84 -5.28
CA GLU A 19 -10.84 2.64 -6.13
C GLU A 19 -10.76 1.36 -5.29
N TYR A 20 -9.82 1.31 -4.34
CA TYR A 20 -9.70 0.15 -3.43
C TYR A 20 -10.87 0.03 -2.47
N LEU A 21 -11.44 1.15 -1.99
CA LEU A 21 -12.62 1.10 -1.12
C LEU A 21 -13.83 0.48 -1.82
N VAL A 22 -14.01 0.71 -3.12
CA VAL A 22 -15.08 0.08 -3.90
C VAL A 22 -14.90 -1.44 -3.92
N PHE A 23 -13.71 -1.92 -4.26
CA PHE A 23 -13.46 -3.37 -4.27
C PHE A 23 -13.50 -3.99 -2.88
N PHE A 24 -13.07 -3.26 -1.85
CA PHE A 24 -13.21 -3.69 -0.47
C PHE A 24 -14.68 -3.83 -0.08
N ALA A 25 -15.53 -2.85 -0.41
CA ALA A 25 -16.97 -2.92 -0.15
C ALA A 25 -17.63 -4.11 -0.88
N ILE A 26 -17.25 -4.37 -2.14
CA ILE A 26 -17.72 -5.55 -2.88
C ILE A 26 -17.29 -6.84 -2.16
N SER A 27 -16.05 -6.93 -1.68
CA SER A 27 -15.58 -8.11 -0.94
C SER A 27 -16.36 -8.33 0.37
N ILE A 28 -16.74 -7.26 1.07
CA ILE A 28 -17.60 -7.33 2.26
C ILE A 28 -18.97 -7.88 1.89
N VAL A 29 -19.61 -7.29 0.89
CA VAL A 29 -20.97 -7.69 0.46
C VAL A 29 -20.98 -9.16 0.05
N LEU A 30 -20.01 -9.62 -0.75
CA LEU A 30 -19.91 -11.02 -1.14
C LEU A 30 -19.65 -11.94 0.07
N THR A 31 -18.82 -11.50 1.02
CA THR A 31 -18.56 -12.25 2.25
C THR A 31 -19.83 -12.42 3.09
N ILE A 32 -20.69 -11.39 3.14
CA ILE A 32 -21.97 -11.44 3.86
C ILE A 32 -22.97 -12.34 3.12
N ILE A 33 -23.09 -12.21 1.80
CA ILE A 33 -24.01 -13.02 0.98
C ILE A 33 -23.69 -14.52 1.11
N HIS A 34 -22.40 -14.86 1.04
CA HIS A 34 -21.93 -16.25 1.07
C HIS A 34 -21.42 -16.69 2.45
N PHE A 35 -21.83 -16.00 3.53
CA PHE A 35 -21.29 -16.21 4.88
C PHE A 35 -21.32 -17.69 5.33
N GLY A 36 -22.40 -18.39 5.01
CA GLY A 36 -22.58 -19.82 5.35
C GLY A 36 -21.82 -20.79 4.45
N GLU A 37 -21.33 -20.33 3.30
CA GLU A 37 -20.58 -21.14 2.32
C GLU A 37 -19.06 -20.97 2.47
N ILE A 38 -18.62 -20.01 3.29
CA ILE A 38 -17.21 -19.72 3.52
C ILE A 38 -16.62 -20.76 4.45
N ASN A 39 -15.55 -21.40 3.99
CA ASN A 39 -14.62 -22.09 4.87
C ASN A 39 -13.82 -21.06 5.68
N TRP A 40 -14.30 -20.78 6.89
CA TRP A 40 -13.71 -19.76 7.76
C TRP A 40 -12.27 -20.03 8.18
N TRP A 41 -11.85 -21.30 8.23
CA TRP A 41 -10.45 -21.65 8.51
C TRP A 41 -9.54 -21.24 7.36
N ALA A 42 -9.92 -21.57 6.13
CA ALA A 42 -9.20 -21.13 4.94
C ALA A 42 -9.22 -19.60 4.82
N TRP A 43 -10.37 -18.96 5.02
CA TRP A 43 -10.53 -17.51 4.98
C TRP A 43 -9.59 -16.83 6.00
N ALA A 44 -9.60 -17.28 7.25
CA ALA A 44 -8.73 -16.72 8.30
C ALA A 44 -7.25 -16.95 7.99
N GLY A 45 -6.87 -18.11 7.47
CA GLY A 45 -5.50 -18.39 7.03
C GLY A 45 -5.04 -17.46 5.91
N LEU A 46 -5.87 -17.30 4.87
CA LEU A 46 -5.64 -16.43 3.73
C LEU A 46 -5.63 -14.94 4.10
N PHE A 47 -6.36 -14.54 5.14
CA PHE A 47 -6.28 -13.20 5.69
C PHE A 47 -4.95 -13.00 6.44
N LEU A 48 -4.65 -13.88 7.41
CA LEU A 48 -3.54 -13.68 8.34
C LEU A 48 -2.16 -13.86 7.70
N TYR A 49 -1.99 -14.77 6.74
CA TYR A 49 -0.65 -15.10 6.21
C TYR A 49 0.04 -13.90 5.53
N ILE A 50 -0.75 -12.98 4.96
CA ILE A 50 -0.26 -11.76 4.29
C ILE A 50 0.56 -10.93 5.27
N ASP A 51 0.04 -10.70 6.48
CA ASP A 51 0.71 -9.90 7.50
C ASP A 51 1.72 -10.69 8.32
N LEU A 52 1.43 -11.97 8.61
CA LEU A 52 2.34 -12.83 9.36
C LEU A 52 3.69 -12.98 8.65
N ILE A 53 3.68 -13.05 7.32
CA ILE A 53 4.91 -13.13 6.50
C ILE A 53 5.38 -11.73 6.11
N GLY A 54 4.46 -10.84 5.70
CA GLY A 54 4.81 -9.57 5.08
C GLY A 54 5.14 -8.46 6.06
N TYR A 55 4.23 -8.17 6.99
CA TYR A 55 4.28 -6.95 7.81
C TYR A 55 4.89 -7.18 9.19
N ILE A 56 4.39 -8.18 9.92
CA ILE A 56 4.70 -8.40 11.34
C ILE A 56 6.21 -8.54 11.59
N PRO A 57 6.99 -9.32 10.81
CA PRO A 57 8.42 -9.43 11.03
C PRO A 57 9.15 -8.09 10.92
N GLY A 58 8.78 -7.25 9.94
CA GLY A 58 9.34 -5.93 9.75
C GLY A 58 8.96 -4.95 10.85
N ALA A 59 7.71 -4.97 11.30
CA ALA A 59 7.22 -4.12 12.38
C ALA A 59 7.92 -4.45 13.71
N ILE A 60 8.12 -5.74 14.00
CA ILE A 60 8.88 -6.19 15.18
C ILE A 60 10.34 -5.72 15.09
N ALA A 61 10.99 -5.92 13.94
CA ALA A 61 12.37 -5.49 13.73
C ALA A 61 12.51 -3.96 13.87
N PHE A 62 11.55 -3.20 13.34
CA PHE A 62 11.54 -1.74 13.41
C PHE A 62 11.41 -1.25 14.85
N ARG A 63 10.45 -1.79 15.62
CA ARG A 63 10.24 -1.44 17.04
C ARG A 63 11.41 -1.80 17.94
N ARG A 64 12.18 -2.83 17.57
CA ARG A 64 13.39 -3.26 18.29
C ARG A 64 14.64 -2.47 17.88
N SER A 65 14.61 -1.78 16.74
CA SER A 65 15.72 -0.96 16.28
C SER A 65 15.80 0.33 17.08
N LYS A 66 17.02 0.73 17.47
CA LYS A 66 17.24 1.97 18.22
C LYS A 66 17.03 3.23 17.37
N ASP A 67 17.25 3.13 16.06
CA ASP A 67 17.21 4.24 15.11
C ASP A 67 16.22 4.00 13.96
N GLY A 68 15.42 2.93 14.03
CA GLY A 68 14.43 2.57 13.01
C GLY A 68 15.04 2.01 11.71
N ARG A 69 16.36 1.82 11.62
CA ARG A 69 16.99 1.20 10.45
C ARG A 69 16.86 -0.31 10.55
N ILE A 70 16.29 -0.92 9.53
CA ILE A 70 16.12 -2.38 9.42
C ILE A 70 16.51 -2.87 8.03
N SER A 71 16.76 -4.17 7.89
CA SER A 71 17.09 -4.79 6.61
C SER A 71 16.01 -4.54 5.55
N LYS A 72 16.44 -4.29 4.31
CA LYS A 72 15.55 -4.21 3.14
C LYS A 72 14.77 -5.50 2.89
N THR A 73 15.21 -6.63 3.43
CA THR A 73 14.47 -7.90 3.37
C THR A 73 13.04 -7.75 3.88
N TYR A 74 12.82 -7.00 4.97
CA TYR A 74 11.47 -6.78 5.51
C TYR A 74 10.57 -6.00 4.56
N TYR A 75 11.15 -5.05 3.80
CA TYR A 75 10.42 -4.32 2.76
C TYR A 75 10.07 -5.23 1.59
N VAL A 76 10.99 -6.12 1.20
CA VAL A 76 10.71 -7.12 0.17
C VAL A 76 9.59 -8.06 0.61
N LEU A 77 9.64 -8.58 1.84
CA LEU A 77 8.58 -9.44 2.39
C LEU A 77 7.23 -8.73 2.37
N TYR A 78 7.15 -7.51 2.91
CA TYR A 78 5.93 -6.72 2.88
C TYR A 78 5.43 -6.52 1.45
N ASN A 79 6.29 -6.04 0.56
CA ASN A 79 5.90 -5.71 -0.82
C ASN A 79 5.48 -6.94 -1.62
N THR A 80 6.14 -8.08 -1.42
CA THR A 80 5.77 -9.34 -2.07
C THR A 80 4.42 -9.81 -1.55
N MET A 81 4.19 -9.84 -0.24
CA MET A 81 2.92 -10.30 0.32
C MET A 81 1.76 -9.33 0.03
N HIS A 82 2.02 -8.03 -0.01
CA HIS A 82 1.02 -7.01 -0.32
C HIS A 82 0.95 -6.66 -1.82
N SER A 83 1.59 -7.42 -2.70
CA SER A 83 1.52 -7.22 -4.15
C SER A 83 0.27 -7.89 -4.72
N LEU A 84 -0.51 -7.16 -5.53
CA LEU A 84 -1.61 -7.77 -6.28
C LEU A 84 -1.14 -8.90 -7.18
N VAL A 85 0.07 -8.81 -7.75
CA VAL A 85 0.62 -9.86 -8.61
C VAL A 85 0.76 -11.16 -7.82
N THR A 86 1.41 -11.11 -6.65
CA THR A 86 1.56 -12.29 -5.79
C THR A 86 0.21 -12.86 -5.40
N GLN A 87 -0.73 -11.99 -5.00
CA GLN A 87 -2.04 -12.42 -4.55
C GLN A 87 -2.89 -13.03 -5.67
N THR A 88 -2.81 -12.48 -6.89
CA THR A 88 -3.43 -13.09 -8.08
C THR A 88 -2.83 -14.47 -8.39
N VAL A 89 -1.51 -14.64 -8.23
CA VAL A 89 -0.86 -15.97 -8.39
C VAL A 89 -1.37 -16.94 -7.32
N VAL A 90 -1.46 -16.52 -6.06
CA VAL A 90 -2.00 -17.37 -4.97
C VAL A 90 -3.44 -17.78 -5.26
N VAL A 91 -4.30 -16.83 -5.64
CA VAL A 91 -5.68 -17.12 -6.05
C VAL A 91 -5.70 -18.10 -7.23
N GLY A 92 -4.91 -17.86 -8.28
CA GLY A 92 -4.85 -18.73 -9.46
C GLY A 92 -4.41 -20.15 -9.11
N LEU A 93 -3.38 -20.31 -8.28
CA LEU A 93 -2.93 -21.62 -7.80
C LEU A 93 -3.99 -22.31 -6.94
N TRP A 94 -4.70 -21.58 -6.08
CA TRP A 94 -5.80 -22.14 -5.30
C TRP A 94 -6.91 -22.66 -6.19
N LEU A 95 -7.34 -21.86 -7.17
CA LEU A 95 -8.38 -22.24 -8.13
C LEU A 95 -7.99 -23.51 -8.92
N LEU A 96 -6.71 -23.68 -9.25
CA LEU A 96 -6.21 -24.87 -9.96
C LEU A 96 -6.18 -26.12 -9.07
N LEU A 97 -5.82 -25.97 -7.79
CA LEU A 97 -5.57 -27.11 -6.90
C LEU A 97 -6.79 -27.53 -6.09
N PHE A 98 -7.63 -26.57 -5.71
CA PHE A 98 -8.77 -26.77 -4.80
C PHE A 98 -10.11 -26.36 -5.43
N GLY A 99 -10.09 -25.68 -6.58
CA GLY A 99 -11.28 -25.15 -7.24
C GLY A 99 -11.73 -23.79 -6.68
N PRO A 100 -12.86 -23.27 -7.18
CA PRO A 100 -13.43 -22.01 -6.69
C PRO A 100 -13.95 -22.14 -5.27
N GLU A 101 -13.57 -21.21 -4.40
CA GLU A 101 -13.97 -21.19 -2.99
C GLU A 101 -14.14 -19.75 -2.49
N TRP A 102 -15.21 -19.50 -1.73
CA TRP A 102 -15.50 -18.16 -1.19
C TRP A 102 -14.49 -17.69 -0.14
N ALA A 103 -13.70 -18.61 0.45
CA ALA A 103 -12.58 -18.27 1.34
C ALA A 103 -11.56 -17.33 0.67
N LEU A 104 -11.43 -17.38 -0.66
CA LEU A 104 -10.55 -16.50 -1.43
C LEU A 104 -10.93 -15.02 -1.32
N LEU A 105 -12.14 -14.67 -0.87
CA LEU A 105 -12.54 -13.30 -0.56
C LEU A 105 -11.71 -12.65 0.56
N ALA A 106 -11.03 -13.46 1.39
CA ALA A 106 -10.10 -12.97 2.41
C ALA A 106 -8.98 -12.09 1.83
N ILE A 107 -8.46 -12.47 0.66
CA ILE A 107 -7.37 -11.77 -0.03
C ILE A 107 -7.77 -10.35 -0.46
N PRO A 108 -8.82 -10.15 -1.29
CA PRO A 108 -9.26 -8.81 -1.63
C PRO A 108 -9.75 -8.04 -0.41
N PHE A 109 -10.39 -8.69 0.56
CA PHE A 109 -10.77 -8.04 1.82
C PHE A 109 -9.54 -7.43 2.53
N HIS A 110 -8.46 -8.20 2.70
CA HIS A 110 -7.23 -7.72 3.35
C HIS A 110 -6.55 -6.61 2.55
N VAL A 111 -6.23 -6.90 1.28
CA VAL A 111 -5.36 -6.06 0.45
C VAL A 111 -6.04 -4.75 0.07
N TYR A 112 -7.34 -4.80 -0.25
CA TYR A 112 -8.10 -3.60 -0.56
C TYR A 112 -8.49 -2.82 0.70
N GLY A 113 -8.68 -3.51 1.83
CA GLY A 113 -8.81 -2.87 3.14
C GLY A 113 -7.57 -2.04 3.49
N ASP A 114 -6.37 -2.63 3.34
CA ASP A 114 -5.10 -1.96 3.65
C ASP A 114 -4.89 -0.68 2.84
N ARG A 115 -5.20 -0.71 1.54
CA ARG A 115 -5.06 0.45 0.65
C ARG A 115 -6.19 1.44 0.79
N GLY A 116 -7.43 0.97 0.82
CA GLY A 116 -8.61 1.81 0.87
C GLY A 116 -8.76 2.51 2.22
N LEU A 117 -8.76 1.76 3.32
CA LEU A 117 -9.00 2.28 4.67
C LEU A 117 -7.75 2.92 5.29
N PHE A 118 -6.59 2.26 5.19
CA PHE A 118 -5.37 2.73 5.86
C PHE A 118 -4.44 3.53 4.95
N GLY A 119 -4.64 3.48 3.62
CA GLY A 119 -3.78 4.18 2.68
C GLY A 119 -2.36 3.63 2.64
N ASN A 120 -2.18 2.36 2.99
CA ASN A 120 -0.89 1.69 2.93
C ASN A 120 -0.72 1.06 1.55
N PHE A 121 0.37 1.42 0.88
CA PHE A 121 0.78 0.84 -0.39
C PHE A 121 2.15 0.19 -0.22
N LEU A 122 2.74 -0.27 -1.33
CA LEU A 122 4.09 -0.84 -1.33
C LEU A 122 5.09 0.09 -0.62
N LYS A 123 5.84 -0.47 0.33
CA LYS A 123 6.84 0.23 1.12
C LYS A 123 8.01 0.66 0.23
N PRO A 124 8.31 1.96 0.14
CA PRO A 124 9.44 2.44 -0.62
C PRO A 124 10.72 2.21 0.19
N PHE A 125 11.78 1.71 -0.46
CA PHE A 125 13.04 1.39 0.21
C PHE A 125 13.81 2.59 0.78
N GLY A 126 13.41 3.82 0.39
CA GLY A 126 14.03 5.07 0.83
C GLY A 126 13.37 5.70 2.04
N LEU A 127 12.27 5.13 2.56
CA LEU A 127 11.59 5.62 3.76
C LEU A 127 11.68 4.60 4.90
N PRO A 128 11.49 5.03 6.15
CA PRO A 128 11.32 4.11 7.28
C PRO A 128 10.19 3.11 7.04
N PHE A 129 10.33 1.92 7.63
CA PHE A 129 9.37 0.83 7.45
C PHE A 129 7.99 1.19 8.00
N GLU A 130 7.96 1.82 9.18
CA GLU A 130 6.75 2.38 9.74
C GLU A 130 6.51 3.80 9.22
N PRO A 131 5.25 4.20 8.92
CA PRO A 131 4.93 5.53 8.44
C PRO A 131 5.39 6.62 9.43
N THR A 132 6.30 7.47 8.96
CA THR A 132 6.81 8.65 9.70
C THR A 132 6.78 9.86 8.78
N PRO A 133 6.36 11.05 9.24
CA PRO A 133 6.37 12.24 8.40
C PRO A 133 7.77 12.53 7.84
N ASN A 134 7.88 12.74 6.53
CA ASN A 134 9.14 13.08 5.88
C ASN A 134 9.16 14.57 5.47
N PRO A 135 10.12 15.37 5.97
CA PRO A 135 10.24 16.79 5.60
C PRO A 135 10.39 17.05 4.10
N ILE A 136 10.98 16.10 3.36
CA ILE A 136 11.13 16.20 1.90
C ILE A 136 9.76 16.15 1.22
N TYR A 137 8.87 15.29 1.71
CA TYR A 137 7.51 15.19 1.19
C TYR A 137 6.73 16.49 1.45
N GLU A 138 6.84 17.07 2.64
CA GLU A 138 6.20 18.36 2.96
C GLU A 138 6.67 19.48 2.03
N ARG A 139 7.98 19.57 1.77
CA ARG A 139 8.55 20.52 0.82
C ARG A 139 8.05 20.30 -0.60
N LEU A 140 7.97 19.05 -1.06
CA LEU A 140 7.45 18.69 -2.38
C LEU A 140 5.98 19.11 -2.51
N MET A 141 5.15 18.84 -1.51
CA MET A 141 3.74 19.21 -1.53
C MET A 141 3.53 20.73 -1.54
N ALA A 142 4.35 21.49 -0.80
CA ALA A 142 4.32 22.95 -0.85
C ALA A 142 4.61 23.47 -2.27
N LEU A 143 5.63 22.94 -2.94
CA LEU A 143 5.97 23.30 -4.33
C LEU A 143 4.85 22.93 -5.31
N MET A 144 4.27 21.75 -5.17
CA MET A 144 3.16 21.32 -6.03
C MET A 144 1.92 22.19 -5.84
N LYS A 145 1.61 22.58 -4.60
CA LYS A 145 0.50 23.49 -4.29
C LYS A 145 0.70 24.87 -4.93
N THR A 146 1.90 25.44 -4.81
CA THR A 146 2.21 26.72 -5.47
C THR A 146 1.98 26.65 -6.98
N ARG A 147 2.29 25.52 -7.62
CA ARG A 147 2.05 25.32 -9.06
C ARG A 147 0.58 25.13 -9.42
N SER A 148 -0.24 24.56 -8.53
CA SER A 148 -1.68 24.38 -8.75
C SER A 148 -2.50 25.63 -8.45
N ASP A 149 -2.02 26.50 -7.57
CA ASP A 149 -2.73 27.73 -7.15
C ASP A 149 -2.59 28.87 -8.18
N HIS A 150 -1.79 28.70 -9.24
CA HIS A 150 -1.84 29.60 -10.40
C HIS A 150 -3.23 29.51 -11.06
N GLU A 151 -3.89 30.66 -11.26
CA GLU A 151 -5.28 30.77 -11.76
C GLU A 151 -5.55 30.05 -13.09
N ASP A 152 -4.51 29.77 -13.86
CA ASP A 152 -4.62 29.03 -15.10
C ASP A 152 -4.91 27.55 -14.83
N ARG A 153 -5.96 27.03 -15.49
CA ARG A 153 -6.27 25.58 -15.53
C ARG A 153 -5.19 24.74 -16.25
N VAL A 154 -4.09 25.38 -16.64
CA VAL A 154 -2.98 24.81 -17.38
C VAL A 154 -1.76 24.82 -16.46
N PRO A 155 -1.10 23.66 -16.28
CA PRO A 155 0.12 23.62 -15.46
C PRO A 155 1.16 24.62 -15.97
N ALA A 156 1.85 25.29 -15.04
CA ALA A 156 2.95 26.19 -15.38
C ALA A 156 3.98 25.51 -16.31
N PRO A 157 4.67 26.24 -17.20
CA PRO A 157 5.70 25.67 -18.06
C PRO A 157 6.81 24.97 -17.25
N VAL A 158 7.44 23.96 -17.84
CA VAL A 158 8.60 23.29 -17.22
C VAL A 158 9.81 24.23 -17.34
N HIS A 159 10.13 24.96 -16.28
CA HIS A 159 11.40 25.68 -16.21
C HIS A 159 12.52 24.72 -15.80
N HIS A 160 13.50 24.52 -16.67
CA HIS A 160 14.71 23.77 -16.35
C HIS A 160 15.65 24.62 -15.50
N GLU A 161 15.39 24.73 -14.19
CA GLU A 161 16.47 25.11 -13.28
C GLU A 161 17.43 23.93 -13.15
N ARG A 162 18.70 24.16 -13.50
CA ARG A 162 19.77 23.18 -13.27
C ARG A 162 19.87 22.94 -11.77
N VAL A 163 19.38 21.79 -11.31
CA VAL A 163 19.68 21.28 -9.98
C VAL A 163 21.19 21.04 -9.93
N GLN A 164 21.94 21.95 -9.30
CA GLN A 164 23.31 21.66 -8.90
C GLN A 164 23.25 20.60 -7.81
N VAL A 165 23.37 19.34 -8.21
CA VAL A 165 23.62 18.25 -7.27
C VAL A 165 25.05 18.45 -6.79
N GLY A 166 25.20 19.05 -5.61
CA GLY A 166 26.50 19.24 -4.97
C GLY A 166 27.16 17.88 -4.76
N ALA A 167 28.19 17.60 -5.55
CA ALA A 167 29.15 16.54 -5.26
C ALA A 167 30.00 17.03 -4.08
N SER A 168 29.67 16.61 -2.86
CA SER A 168 30.60 16.68 -1.75
C SER A 168 31.56 15.50 -1.87
N SER A 169 32.79 15.84 -2.24
CA SER A 169 34.02 15.04 -2.17
C SER A 169 34.28 14.45 -0.79
#